data_AF-A0A9E5LV12-F1
#
_entry.id   AF-A0A9E5LV12-F1
#
_cell.length_a   1.000
_cell.length_b   1.000
_cell.length_c   1.000
_cell.angle_alpha   90.00
_cell.angle_beta   90.00
_cell.angle_gamma   90.00
#
_symmetry.space_group_name_H-M   'P 1'
#
loop_
_entity.id
_entity.type
_entity.pdbx_description
1 polymer ?
#
loop_
_entity_poly.entity_id
_entity_poly.type
_entity_poly.pdbx_seq_one_letter_code
_entity_poly.pdbx_strand_id
1 'polypeptide(L)'
;MIAPSAQIFLSPGAEESWQHVVRPWIEIGRGHLARRIIVVPTRGQALVWKQRCVHAGLPLLGIEFLTPGLARRKWLPVVPSARPVLGKEFLLLGLRGLIATRLAKLPPDAPTRGIWQSLRSDPETALAALDDLLAAGFTP
;
A
#
# COMPACT_ATOMS: atom_id res chain seq x y z
N MET A 1 21.56 17.19 -9.23
CA MET A 1 20.99 15.87 -8.91
C MET A 1 19.68 16.09 -8.18
N ILE A 2 18.55 15.69 -8.75
CA ILE A 2 17.24 15.77 -8.07
C ILE A 2 17.12 14.52 -7.20
N ALA A 3 17.05 14.67 -5.88
CA ALA A 3 16.83 13.55 -4.98
C ALA A 3 15.43 12.94 -5.25
N PRO A 4 15.28 11.61 -5.28
CA PRO A 4 13.98 11.00 -5.45
C PRO A 4 13.09 11.33 -4.24
N SER A 5 12.03 12.11 -4.46
CA SER A 5 11.04 12.42 -3.42
C SER A 5 9.90 11.42 -3.48
N ALA A 6 9.66 10.68 -2.40
CA ALA A 6 8.47 9.86 -2.23
C ALA A 6 7.43 10.61 -1.37
N GLN A 7 6.16 10.53 -1.74
CA GLN A 7 5.06 11.12 -0.97
C GLN A 7 3.94 10.08 -0.83
N ILE A 8 3.32 10.04 0.34
CA ILE A 8 2.20 9.15 0.66
C ILE A 8 0.97 10.02 0.85
N PHE A 9 -0.12 9.66 0.16
CA PHE A 9 -1.41 10.33 0.27
C PHE A 9 -2.45 9.35 0.80
N LEU A 10 -3.18 9.78 1.83
CA LEU A 10 -4.34 9.06 2.34
C LEU A 10 -5.59 9.82 1.87
N SER A 11 -6.48 9.13 1.16
CA SER A 11 -7.73 9.70 0.67
C SER A 11 -8.92 8.80 1.06
N PRO A 12 -10.12 9.37 1.25
CA PRO A 12 -11.32 8.59 1.59
C PRO A 12 -11.74 7.60 0.50
N GLY A 13 -11.42 7.90 -0.77
CA GLY A 13 -11.83 7.10 -1.92
C GLY A 13 -10.95 7.30 -3.15
N ALA A 14 -11.21 6.48 -4.17
CA ALA A 14 -10.46 6.49 -5.42
C ALA A 14 -10.70 7.76 -6.25
N GLU A 15 -11.88 8.38 -6.11
CA GLU A 15 -12.23 9.61 -6.83
C GLU A 15 -11.50 10.81 -6.23
N GLU A 16 -11.46 10.94 -4.91
CA GLU A 16 -10.74 12.01 -4.21
C GLU A 16 -9.23 11.91 -4.49
N SER A 17 -8.68 10.69 -4.45
CA SER A 17 -7.31 10.41 -4.89
C SER A 17 -7.05 10.89 -6.32
N TRP A 18 -7.99 10.63 -7.23
CA TRP A 18 -7.85 11.01 -8.62
C TRP A 18 -7.84 12.53 -8.79
N GLN A 19 -8.86 13.23 -8.24
CA GLN A 19 -9.07 14.66 -8.42
C GLN A 19 -7.99 15.51 -7.74
N HIS A 20 -7.57 15.13 -6.53
CA HIS A 20 -6.74 16.00 -5.69
C HIS A 20 -5.26 15.60 -5.66
N VAL A 21 -4.91 14.39 -6.08
CA VAL A 21 -3.53 13.90 -6.01
C VAL A 21 -3.03 13.51 -7.40
N VAL A 22 -3.63 12.49 -8.00
CA VAL A 22 -3.08 11.84 -9.20
C VAL A 22 -3.11 12.77 -10.41
N ARG A 23 -4.28 13.33 -10.74
CA ARG A 23 -4.42 14.20 -11.90
C ARG A 23 -3.55 15.46 -11.77
N PRO A 24 -3.61 16.24 -10.67
CA PRO A 24 -2.74 17.40 -10.50
C PRO A 24 -1.26 17.04 -10.60
N TRP A 25 -0.84 15.92 -10.01
CA TRP A 25 0.56 15.50 -10.05
C TRP A 25 1.05 15.18 -11.46
N ILE A 26 0.20 14.57 -12.29
CA ILE A 26 0.49 14.32 -13.70
C ILE A 26 0.56 15.66 -14.45
N GLU A 27 -0.42 16.54 -14.27
CA GLU A 27 -0.50 17.84 -14.95
C GLU A 27 0.69 18.75 -14.66
N ILE A 28 1.23 18.77 -13.44
CA ILE A 28 2.44 19.54 -13.07
C ILE A 28 3.65 19.21 -13.96
N GLY A 29 3.72 18.01 -14.53
CA GLY A 29 4.82 17.63 -15.44
C GLY A 29 4.47 17.67 -16.91
N ARG A 30 3.32 18.23 -17.28
CA ARG A 30 2.98 18.38 -18.69
C ARG A 30 4.11 19.12 -19.41
N GLY A 31 4.47 18.61 -20.60
CA GLY A 31 5.59 19.13 -21.39
C GLY A 31 6.98 18.65 -20.96
N HIS A 32 7.11 17.87 -19.88
CA HIS A 32 8.40 17.35 -19.40
C HIS A 32 8.39 15.83 -19.32
N LEU A 33 9.41 15.19 -19.92
CA LEU A 33 9.59 13.75 -19.78
C LEU A 33 10.28 13.46 -18.43
N ALA A 34 9.48 13.12 -17.42
CA ALA A 34 9.96 12.70 -16.12
C ALA A 34 9.36 11.34 -15.74
N ARG A 35 10.20 10.45 -15.20
CA ARG A 35 9.71 9.17 -14.69
C ARG A 35 8.90 9.42 -13.41
N ARG A 36 7.65 9.01 -13.41
CA ARG A 36 6.71 9.13 -12.29
C ARG A 36 6.05 7.79 -12.04
N ILE A 37 6.06 7.36 -10.79
CA ILE A 37 5.50 6.08 -10.39
C ILE A 37 4.35 6.36 -9.44
N ILE A 38 3.17 5.84 -9.80
CA ILE A 38 1.95 5.93 -9.01
C ILE A 38 1.63 4.53 -8.55
N VAL A 39 1.74 4.28 -7.25
CA VAL A 39 1.41 2.97 -6.67
C VAL A 39 -0.06 2.99 -6.25
N VAL A 40 -0.82 2.01 -6.74
CA VAL A 40 -2.27 1.88 -6.51
C VAL A 40 -2.64 0.53 -5.92
N PRO A 41 -3.64 0.48 -5.02
CA PRO A 41 -4.07 -0.76 -4.37
C PRO A 41 -4.31 -1.95 -5.32
N THR A 42 -4.99 -1.72 -6.46
CA THR A 42 -5.43 -2.81 -7.34
C THR A 42 -5.08 -2.59 -8.81
N ARG A 43 -5.01 -3.69 -9.58
CA ARG A 43 -4.84 -3.63 -11.04
C ARG A 43 -6.01 -2.95 -11.73
N GLY A 44 -7.23 -3.17 -11.22
CA GLY A 44 -8.44 -2.51 -11.73
C GLY A 44 -8.34 -0.99 -11.63
N GLN A 45 -7.91 -0.47 -10.48
CA GLN A 45 -7.68 0.96 -10.30
C GLN A 45 -6.58 1.51 -11.20
N ALA A 46 -5.48 0.77 -11.38
CA ALA A 46 -4.43 1.15 -12.32
C ALA A 46 -4.96 1.28 -13.76
N LEU A 47 -5.80 0.34 -14.19
CA LEU A 47 -6.40 0.35 -15.52
C LEU A 47 -7.37 1.52 -15.69
N VAL A 48 -8.28 1.72 -14.72
CA VAL A 48 -9.25 2.82 -14.73
C VAL A 48 -8.53 4.16 -14.81
N TRP A 49 -7.48 4.38 -14.02
CA TRP A 49 -6.73 5.64 -14.06
C TRP A 49 -5.96 5.84 -15.36
N LYS A 50 -5.39 4.79 -15.95
CA LYS A 50 -4.82 4.87 -17.30
C LYS A 50 -5.86 5.27 -18.33
N GLN A 51 -7.04 4.66 -18.31
CA GLN A 51 -8.15 5.02 -19.19
C GLN A 51 -8.55 6.48 -18.99
N ARG A 52 -8.67 6.95 -17.74
CA ARG A 52 -8.96 8.36 -17.44
C ARG A 52 -7.89 9.31 -17.98
N CYS A 53 -6.60 8.95 -17.90
CA CYS A 53 -5.53 9.74 -18.52
C CYS A 53 -5.74 9.87 -20.04
N VAL A 54 -6.09 8.78 -20.72
CA VAL A 54 -6.34 8.80 -22.17
C VAL A 54 -7.52 9.71 -22.49
N HIS A 55 -8.65 9.57 -21.78
CA HIS A 55 -9.85 10.39 -22.00
C HIS A 55 -9.60 11.88 -21.69
N ALA A 56 -8.76 12.19 -20.70
CA ALA A 56 -8.44 13.56 -20.30
C ALA A 56 -7.27 14.19 -21.08
N GLY A 57 -6.67 13.49 -22.06
CA GLY A 57 -5.50 13.98 -22.80
C GLY A 57 -4.28 14.22 -21.90
N LEU A 58 -4.13 13.41 -20.86
CA LEU A 58 -2.98 13.45 -19.96
C LEU A 58 -1.84 12.57 -20.50
N PRO A 59 -0.58 12.98 -20.32
CA PRO A 59 0.55 12.18 -20.77
C PRO A 59 0.59 10.85 -20.03
N LEU A 60 0.87 9.77 -20.75
CA LEU A 60 1.20 8.46 -20.17
C LEU A 60 2.68 8.11 -20.34
N LEU A 61 3.39 8.82 -21.22
CA LEU A 61 4.81 8.63 -21.41
C LEU A 61 5.57 9.08 -20.15
N GLY A 62 6.36 8.17 -19.57
CA GLY A 62 7.06 8.40 -18.31
C GLY A 62 6.23 8.16 -17.05
N ILE A 63 4.93 7.86 -17.16
CA ILE A 63 4.05 7.59 -16.01
C ILE A 63 3.77 6.09 -15.90
N GLU A 64 4.14 5.50 -14.77
CA GLU A 64 3.91 4.09 -14.46
C GLU A 64 2.90 3.96 -13.32
N PHE A 65 1.76 3.32 -13.60
CA PHE A 65 0.85 2.85 -12.56
C PHE A 65 1.21 1.42 -12.16
N LEU A 66 1.54 1.20 -10.90
CA LEU A 66 1.97 -0.09 -10.37
C LEU A 66 1.07 -0.51 -9.20
N THR A 67 0.87 -1.81 -9.02
CA THR A 67 0.38 -2.33 -7.73
C THR A 67 1.56 -2.53 -6.77
N PRO A 68 1.35 -2.59 -5.44
CA PRO A 68 2.41 -2.86 -4.47
C PRO A 68 3.25 -4.09 -4.82
N GLY A 69 2.59 -5.19 -5.21
CA GLY A 69 3.30 -6.41 -5.62
C GLY A 69 4.17 -6.23 -6.87
N LEU A 70 3.72 -5.43 -7.84
CA LEU A 70 4.50 -5.15 -9.06
C LEU A 70 5.64 -4.16 -8.78
N ALA A 71 5.40 -3.13 -7.95
CA ALA A 71 6.43 -2.21 -7.49
C ALA A 71 7.55 -2.97 -6.78
N ARG A 72 7.19 -3.88 -5.86
CA ARG A 72 8.15 -4.78 -5.20
C ARG A 72 8.98 -5.58 -6.19
N ARG A 73 8.36 -6.25 -7.17
CA ARG A 73 9.08 -7.02 -8.20
C ARG A 73 10.03 -6.15 -9.05
N LYS A 74 9.65 -4.92 -9.36
CA LYS A 74 10.49 -4.00 -10.14
C LYS A 74 11.65 -3.41 -9.32
N TRP A 75 11.48 -3.23 -8.02
CA TRP A 75 12.47 -2.58 -7.17
C TRP A 75 13.40 -3.53 -6.42
N LEU A 76 12.97 -4.76 -6.14
CA LEU A 76 13.81 -5.81 -5.53
C LEU A 76 15.16 -6.00 -6.23
N PRO A 77 15.27 -6.00 -7.58
CA PRO A 77 16.55 -6.16 -8.26
C PRO A 77 17.43 -4.90 -8.27
N VAL A 78 16.83 -3.73 -8.03
CA VAL A 78 17.49 -2.41 -8.19
C VAL A 78 18.11 -1.94 -6.88
N VAL A 79 17.67 -2.48 -5.74
CA VAL A 79 18.21 -2.10 -4.44
C VAL A 79 19.20 -3.17 -3.95
N PRO A 80 20.51 -2.88 -3.88
CA PRO A 80 21.56 -3.89 -3.61
C PRO A 80 21.44 -4.60 -2.25
N SER A 81 20.57 -4.14 -1.35
CA SER A 81 20.38 -4.72 -0.01
C SER A 81 19.00 -4.50 0.61
N ALA A 82 18.00 -3.97 -0.10
CA ALA A 82 16.72 -3.69 0.54
C ALA A 82 15.87 -4.95 0.67
N ARG A 83 15.87 -5.51 1.89
CA ARG A 83 14.65 -6.13 2.42
C ARG A 83 13.47 -5.18 2.14
N PRO A 84 12.38 -5.63 1.53
CA PRO A 84 11.27 -4.75 1.20
C PRO A 84 10.51 -4.36 2.48
N VAL A 85 10.81 -3.18 3.04
CA VAL A 85 10.25 -2.70 4.32
C VAL A 85 8.79 -2.19 4.17
N LEU A 86 8.33 -1.83 2.97
CA LEU A 86 6.97 -1.26 2.80
C LEU A 86 5.81 -2.27 2.90
N GLY A 87 6.08 -3.58 2.91
CA GLY A 87 5.03 -4.61 3.07
C GLY A 87 4.68 -4.85 4.54
N LYS A 88 5.68 -5.15 5.36
CA LYS A 88 5.50 -5.48 6.78
C LYS A 88 4.90 -4.31 7.55
N GLU A 89 5.40 -3.10 7.36
CA GLU A 89 4.90 -1.91 8.07
C GLU A 89 3.42 -1.62 7.77
N PHE A 90 2.99 -1.81 6.53
CA PHE A 90 1.58 -1.62 6.15
C PHE A 90 0.67 -2.72 6.71
N LEU A 91 1.15 -3.97 6.70
CA LEU A 91 0.46 -5.11 7.32
C LEU A 91 0.34 -4.92 8.84
N LEU A 92 1.40 -4.44 9.50
CA LEU A 92 1.40 -4.12 10.92
C LEU A 92 0.45 -2.99 11.26
N LEU A 93 0.41 -1.94 10.44
CA LEU A 93 -0.54 -0.83 10.61
C LEU A 93 -1.99 -1.34 10.53
N GLY A 94 -2.30 -2.14 9.51
CA GLY A 94 -3.63 -2.75 9.35
C GLY A 94 -3.99 -3.68 10.51
N LEU A 95 -3.07 -4.56 10.90
CA LEU A 95 -3.25 -5.49 12.02
C LEU A 95 -3.51 -4.76 13.33
N ARG A 96 -2.72 -3.72 13.64
CA ARG A 96 -2.92 -2.88 14.84
C ARG A 96 -4.30 -2.21 14.83
N GLY A 97 -4.74 -1.68 13.68
CA GLY A 97 -6.08 -1.09 13.53
C GLY A 97 -7.21 -2.09 13.76
N LEU A 98 -7.08 -3.30 13.23
CA LEU A 98 -8.06 -4.38 13.42
C LEU A 98 -8.13 -4.83 14.89
N ILE A 99 -6.97 -5.04 15.53
CA ILE A 99 -6.89 -5.41 16.95
C ILE A 99 -7.55 -4.34 17.82
N ALA A 100 -7.23 -3.06 17.62
CA ALA A 100 -7.81 -1.96 18.37
C ALA A 100 -9.33 -1.89 18.21
N THR A 101 -9.82 -2.01 16.97
CA THR A 101 -11.26 -2.01 16.67
C THR A 101 -11.97 -3.19 17.34
N ARG A 102 -11.33 -4.36 17.36
CA ARG A 102 -11.91 -5.56 17.97
C ARG A 102 -11.94 -5.48 19.49
N LEU A 103 -10.87 -4.99 20.12
CA LEU A 103 -10.81 -4.77 21.56
C LEU A 103 -11.83 -3.73 22.04
N ALA A 104 -12.05 -2.66 21.26
CA ALA A 104 -13.06 -1.64 21.59
C ALA A 104 -14.49 -2.20 21.60
N LYS A 105 -14.77 -3.24 20.80
CA LYS A 105 -16.09 -3.88 20.69
C LYS A 105 -16.29 -5.04 21.67
N LEU A 106 -15.23 -5.51 22.33
CA LEU A 106 -15.31 -6.66 23.24
C LEU A 106 -15.72 -6.22 24.64
N PRO A 107 -16.65 -6.93 25.30
CA PRO A 107 -16.90 -6.80 26.73
C PRO A 107 -15.64 -7.04 27.56
N PRO A 108 -15.50 -6.42 28.75
CA PRO A 108 -14.36 -6.62 29.65
C PRO A 108 -14.12 -8.08 30.04
N ASP A 109 -15.21 -8.84 30.17
CA ASP A 109 -15.32 -10.22 30.62
C ASP A 109 -15.33 -11.24 29.45
N ALA A 110 -15.21 -10.77 28.20
CA ALA A 110 -15.22 -11.67 27.07
C ALA A 110 -14.00 -12.61 27.10
N PRO A 111 -14.20 -13.94 27.00
CA PRO A 111 -13.12 -14.93 27.15
C PRO A 111 -12.03 -14.79 26.07
N THR A 112 -12.38 -14.24 24.90
CA THR A 112 -11.43 -14.00 23.81
C THR A 112 -10.62 -12.70 23.97
N ARG A 113 -10.97 -11.83 24.93
CA ARG A 113 -10.30 -10.54 25.14
C ARG A 113 -8.81 -10.71 25.43
N GLY A 114 -8.43 -11.75 26.19
CA GLY A 114 -7.04 -12.07 26.49
C GLY A 114 -6.19 -12.36 25.24
N ILE A 115 -6.77 -13.06 24.25
CA ILE A 115 -6.10 -13.36 22.98
C ILE A 115 -5.80 -12.07 22.21
N TRP A 116 -6.79 -11.18 22.13
CA TRP A 116 -6.62 -9.88 21.46
C TRP A 116 -5.66 -8.94 22.19
N GLN A 117 -5.59 -9.01 23.53
CA GLN A 117 -4.59 -8.26 24.30
C GLN A 117 -3.17 -8.78 24.07
N SER A 118 -2.98 -10.10 23.99
CA SER A 118 -1.70 -10.73 23.65
C SER A 118 -1.24 -10.35 22.23
N LEU A 119 -2.16 -10.37 21.26
CA LEU A 119 -1.90 -9.89 19.90
C LEU A 119 -1.53 -8.39 19.85
N ARG A 120 -2.10 -7.57 20.75
CA ARG A 120 -1.76 -6.14 20.85
C ARG A 120 -0.35 -5.91 21.38
N SER A 121 0.13 -6.73 22.32
CA SER A 121 1.46 -6.57 22.91
C SER A 121 2.59 -6.86 21.91
N ASP A 122 2.40 -7.83 21.01
CA ASP A 122 3.41 -8.18 20.01
C ASP A 122 2.79 -8.58 18.66
N PRO A 123 2.30 -7.59 17.88
CA PRO A 123 1.72 -7.84 16.56
C PRO A 123 2.78 -8.24 15.52
N GLU A 124 4.06 -7.99 15.78
CA GLU A 124 5.14 -8.34 14.84
C GLU A 124 5.42 -9.83 14.84
N THR A 125 5.54 -10.42 16.02
CA THR A 125 5.74 -11.88 16.16
C THR A 125 4.52 -12.64 15.63
N ALA A 126 3.31 -12.12 15.85
CA ALA A 126 2.09 -12.72 15.32
C ALA A 126 2.06 -12.71 13.77
N LEU A 127 2.50 -11.63 13.15
CA LEU A 127 2.59 -11.53 11.69
C LEU A 127 3.67 -12.47 11.13
N ALA A 128 4.82 -12.57 11.80
CA ALA A 128 5.88 -13.51 11.43
C ALA A 128 5.41 -14.98 11.52
N ALA A 129 4.72 -15.34 12.61
CA ALA A 129 4.18 -16.68 12.78
C ALA A 129 3.12 -17.04 11.71
N LEU A 130 2.33 -16.06 11.26
CA LEU A 130 1.40 -16.24 10.15
C LEU A 130 2.14 -16.52 8.84
N ASP A 131 3.21 -15.78 8.55
CA ASP A 131 4.04 -16.00 7.36
C ASP A 131 4.65 -17.42 7.38
N ASP A 132 5.11 -17.90 8.55
CA ASP A 132 5.66 -19.24 8.71
C ASP A 132 4.61 -20.33 8.45
N LEU A 133 3.37 -20.14 8.93
CA LEU A 133 2.26 -21.07 8.69
C LEU A 133 1.88 -21.13 7.21
N LEU A 134 1.79 -19.98 6.54
CA LEU A 134 1.51 -19.92 5.11
C LEU A 134 2.63 -20.60 4.30
N ALA A 135 3.89 -20.41 4.70
CA ALA A 135 5.03 -21.08 4.07
C ALA A 135 5.02 -22.60 4.26
N ALA A 136 4.48 -23.08 5.39
CA ALA A 136 4.26 -24.50 5.67
C ALA A 136 3.05 -25.10 4.92
N GLY A 137 2.37 -24.32 4.08
CA GLY A 137 1.23 -24.80 3.27
C GLY A 137 -0.11 -24.78 4.00
N PHE A 138 -0.18 -24.19 5.19
CA PHE A 138 -1.47 -23.91 5.81
C PHE A 138 -2.17 -22.80 5.01
N THR A 139 -3.45 -23.01 4.71
CA THR A 139 -4.28 -22.02 4.03
C THR A 139 -5.36 -21.52 4.99
N PRO A 140 -5.74 -20.23 4.92
CA PRO A 140 -6.71 -19.62 5.82
C PRO A 140 -8.15 -20.08 5.57
#